data_AF-A0A2D0N9Y1-F1
#
_entry.id   AF-A0A2D0N9Y1-F1
#
_cell.length_a   1.000
_cell.length_b   1.000
_cell.length_c   1.000
_cell.angle_alpha   90.00
_cell.angle_beta   90.00
_cell.angle_gamma   90.00
#
_symmetry.space_group_name_H-M   'P 1'
#
loop_
_entity.id
_entity.type
_entity.pdbx_description
1 polymer ?
#
loop_
_entity_poly.entity_id
_entity_poly.type
_entity_poly.pdbx_seq_one_letter_code
_entity_poly.pdbx_strand_id
1 'polypeptide(L)'
;MFSKITSLCLLLSVFSLSLQAQLSTPPSGNNQKSVVTQYIGSLATVSVIYHSPDVTAPNGDDRKGKIWGQLVPYGLAANNFGTAKEMPWRAGANENTVIKFSHDVKVQGKDLPAGAYGFHIIPRENESWTLIFSHNTSSWGSYFYDEGEDALRVETRPEAAPYHEWLTYEFIDRQPQSTTVALFWDELMVPFTIEVSDMNEIYLSKMKDDLRGSDGFSWQNLVQAANFAAQSGTDLDQALEWAEAAVSAPFIGQPNYTTLSTKAQVLQAMGKNEEAMTSMQQAIEHPTASATQIHGYGRQLITQGKKEKAMEIFKYNYEKFDGAWPTEVGMARGYSAVGEYDKALKHAEKAAKQAPDQLNKDALAQAVEKLKKKEDIN
;
A
#
# COMPACT_ATOMS: atom_id res chain seq x y z
N MET A 1 14.29 -62.59 -56.51
CA MET A 1 13.97 -61.25 -57.08
C MET A 1 14.22 -60.25 -55.96
N PHE A 2 15.32 -59.50 -56.06
CA PHE A 2 15.95 -58.79 -54.94
C PHE A 2 15.21 -57.51 -54.54
N SER A 3 15.12 -57.32 -53.22
CA SER A 3 14.64 -56.13 -52.50
C SER A 3 15.45 -54.88 -52.85
N LYS A 4 14.77 -53.74 -53.09
CA LYS A 4 15.38 -52.41 -53.12
C LYS A 4 14.73 -51.57 -52.02
N ILE A 5 15.41 -51.48 -50.88
CA ILE A 5 15.16 -50.48 -49.85
C ILE A 5 16.01 -49.26 -50.23
N THR A 6 15.36 -48.19 -50.62
CA THR A 6 15.98 -46.88 -50.86
C THR A 6 16.25 -46.21 -49.51
N SER A 7 17.51 -46.21 -49.07
CA SER A 7 17.98 -45.38 -47.96
C SER A 7 17.94 -43.90 -48.35
N LEU A 8 17.09 -43.13 -47.69
CA LEU A 8 17.05 -41.66 -47.76
C LEU A 8 17.97 -41.10 -46.67
N CYS A 9 19.19 -40.71 -47.04
CA CYS A 9 20.08 -39.96 -46.15
C CYS A 9 19.54 -38.53 -45.98
N LEU A 10 18.97 -38.24 -44.82
CA LEU A 10 18.57 -36.90 -44.40
C LEU A 10 19.83 -36.12 -43.97
N LEU A 11 20.32 -35.24 -44.85
CA LEU A 11 21.36 -34.25 -44.54
C LEU A 11 20.76 -33.17 -43.62
N LEU A 12 20.94 -33.33 -42.30
CA LEU A 12 20.70 -32.24 -41.34
C LEU A 12 21.73 -31.14 -41.57
N SER A 13 21.28 -30.08 -42.24
CA SER A 13 22.04 -28.84 -42.38
C SER A 13 21.84 -28.04 -41.09
N VAL A 14 22.82 -28.10 -40.18
CA VAL A 14 22.85 -27.24 -39.00
C VAL A 14 23.13 -25.81 -39.46
N PHE A 15 22.08 -25.02 -39.65
CA PHE A 15 22.22 -23.57 -39.78
C PHE A 15 22.59 -23.01 -38.40
N SER A 16 23.87 -22.74 -38.19
CA SER A 16 24.33 -21.93 -37.06
C SER A 16 23.82 -20.50 -37.26
N LEU A 17 22.73 -20.15 -36.59
CA LEU A 17 22.34 -18.76 -36.36
C LEU A 17 23.48 -18.09 -35.58
N SER A 18 24.34 -17.36 -36.30
CA SER A 18 25.26 -16.42 -35.68
C SER A 18 24.45 -15.23 -35.23
N LEU A 19 24.09 -15.19 -33.95
CA LEU A 19 23.70 -13.95 -33.28
C LEU A 19 24.89 -12.98 -33.42
N GLN A 20 24.78 -12.00 -34.31
CA GLN A 20 25.69 -10.86 -34.31
C GLN A 20 25.45 -10.08 -33.01
N ALA A 21 26.25 -10.37 -31.98
CA ALA A 21 26.35 -9.49 -30.83
C ALA A 21 26.95 -8.18 -31.32
N GLN A 22 26.17 -7.09 -31.28
CA GLN A 22 26.73 -5.75 -31.42
C GLN A 22 27.67 -5.50 -30.24
N LEU A 23 28.81 -4.87 -30.51
CA LEU A 23 29.75 -4.46 -29.46
C LEU A 23 29.03 -3.49 -28.51
N SER A 24 29.19 -3.72 -27.20
CA SER A 24 28.69 -2.79 -26.19
C SER A 24 29.47 -1.48 -26.30
N THR A 25 28.80 -0.41 -26.72
CA THR A 25 29.38 0.94 -26.85
C THR A 25 28.73 1.88 -25.83
N PRO A 26 29.41 2.98 -25.44
CA PRO A 26 28.80 4.00 -24.60
C PRO A 26 27.48 4.53 -25.20
N PRO A 27 26.50 4.92 -24.37
CA PRO A 27 25.23 5.41 -24.87
C PRO A 27 25.40 6.70 -25.67
N SER A 28 24.57 6.87 -26.71
CA SER A 28 24.57 8.08 -27.53
C SER A 28 24.36 9.32 -26.67
N GLY A 29 25.16 10.36 -26.94
CA GLY A 29 25.11 11.65 -26.23
C GLY A 29 25.47 11.58 -24.75
N ASN A 30 26.15 10.52 -24.29
CA ASN A 30 26.45 10.26 -22.87
C ASN A 30 25.22 10.16 -21.96
N ASN A 31 24.02 9.95 -22.54
CA ASN A 31 22.78 9.85 -21.77
C ASN A 31 22.71 8.49 -21.07
N GLN A 32 23.05 8.47 -19.77
CA GLN A 32 23.08 7.23 -19.00
C GLN A 32 21.67 6.66 -18.80
N LYS A 33 21.56 5.33 -18.85
CA LYS A 33 20.31 4.64 -18.53
C LYS A 33 20.11 4.61 -17.02
N SER A 34 18.95 5.05 -16.59
CA SER A 34 18.54 5.15 -15.19
C SER A 34 17.25 4.37 -14.95
N VAL A 35 17.11 3.85 -13.73
CA VAL A 35 15.91 3.18 -13.26
C VAL A 35 15.60 3.62 -11.84
N VAL A 36 14.36 3.98 -11.58
CA VAL A 36 13.84 4.23 -10.23
C VAL A 36 12.59 3.39 -10.02
N THR A 37 12.47 2.78 -8.85
CA THR A 37 11.32 1.94 -8.47
C THR A 37 10.81 2.36 -7.10
N GLN A 38 9.50 2.48 -6.96
CA GLN A 38 8.82 2.74 -5.69
C GLN A 38 7.78 1.67 -5.43
N TYR A 39 7.75 1.20 -4.18
CA TYR A 39 6.64 0.40 -3.66
C TYR A 39 5.51 1.32 -3.21
N ILE A 40 4.28 1.03 -3.62
CA ILE A 40 3.07 1.61 -3.03
C ILE A 40 2.53 0.54 -2.08
N GLY A 41 2.44 0.89 -0.79
CA GLY A 41 2.37 -0.11 0.27
C GLY A 41 3.63 -0.99 0.25
N SER A 42 3.44 -2.31 0.24
CA SER A 42 4.53 -3.31 0.23
C SER A 42 4.42 -4.35 -0.87
N LEU A 43 3.44 -4.22 -1.78
CA LEU A 43 3.17 -5.21 -2.83
C LEU A 43 3.16 -4.61 -4.22
N ALA A 44 2.52 -3.46 -4.41
CA ALA A 44 2.50 -2.80 -5.71
C ALA A 44 3.79 -2.01 -5.95
N THR A 45 4.29 -2.03 -7.17
CA THR A 45 5.46 -1.26 -7.60
C THR A 45 5.18 -0.44 -8.84
N VAL A 46 5.76 0.75 -8.88
CA VAL A 46 5.89 1.59 -10.07
C VAL A 46 7.37 1.73 -10.37
N SER A 47 7.78 1.48 -11.62
CA SER A 47 9.17 1.70 -12.06
C SER A 47 9.23 2.62 -13.26
N VAL A 48 10.16 3.57 -13.26
CA VAL A 48 10.47 4.42 -14.42
C VAL A 48 11.86 4.08 -14.93
N ILE A 49 11.93 3.66 -16.20
CA ILE A 49 13.15 3.30 -16.91
C ILE A 49 13.36 4.34 -17.99
N TYR A 50 14.46 5.08 -17.95
CA TYR A 50 14.70 6.23 -18.83
C TYR A 50 16.18 6.39 -19.12
N HIS A 51 16.52 7.22 -20.10
CA HIS A 51 17.88 7.75 -20.20
C HIS A 51 17.86 9.21 -19.75
N SER A 52 18.86 9.57 -18.95
CA SER A 52 18.96 10.84 -18.24
C SER A 52 19.82 11.84 -19.03
N PRO A 53 19.21 12.72 -19.84
CA PRO A 53 19.94 13.79 -20.50
C PRO A 53 20.39 14.85 -19.51
N ASP A 54 21.56 15.38 -19.82
CA ASP A 54 22.21 16.49 -19.15
C ASP A 54 21.67 17.84 -19.69
N VAL A 55 21.69 18.90 -18.89
CA VAL A 55 21.47 20.29 -19.32
C VAL A 55 22.70 20.74 -20.12
N THR A 56 23.91 20.45 -19.66
CA THR A 56 25.15 20.69 -20.40
C THR A 56 25.26 19.70 -21.57
N ALA A 57 25.31 20.22 -22.80
CA ALA A 57 25.43 19.35 -23.98
C ALA A 57 26.80 18.67 -24.06
N PRO A 58 26.94 17.54 -24.79
CA PRO A 58 28.22 16.82 -24.89
C PRO A 58 29.40 17.63 -25.46
N ASN A 59 29.11 18.73 -26.17
CA ASN A 59 30.10 19.68 -26.68
C ASN A 59 30.48 20.78 -25.67
N GLY A 60 29.90 20.77 -24.46
CA GLY A 60 30.12 21.75 -23.40
C GLY A 60 29.16 22.93 -23.39
N ASP A 61 28.17 22.99 -24.30
CA ASP A 61 27.22 24.10 -24.33
C ASP A 61 26.23 24.03 -23.17
N ASP A 62 26.17 25.10 -22.39
CA ASP A 62 25.18 25.28 -21.32
C ASP A 62 23.80 25.64 -21.91
N ARG A 63 22.82 24.77 -21.63
CA ARG A 63 21.41 24.93 -22.03
C ARG A 63 20.49 25.26 -20.87
N LYS A 64 21.01 25.72 -19.73
CA LYS A 64 20.18 26.23 -18.63
C LYS A 64 19.21 27.30 -19.12
N GLY A 65 17.92 27.16 -18.78
CA GLY A 65 16.83 28.01 -19.25
C GLY A 65 16.47 27.86 -20.73
N LYS A 66 17.07 26.88 -21.45
CA LYS A 66 16.85 26.60 -22.87
C LYS A 66 16.35 25.16 -23.11
N ILE A 67 15.92 24.47 -22.05
CA ILE A 67 15.33 23.14 -22.19
C ILE A 67 13.92 23.25 -22.76
N TRP A 68 13.03 23.97 -22.08
CA TRP A 68 11.62 24.03 -22.42
C TRP A 68 11.32 25.10 -23.49
N GLY A 69 10.55 24.74 -24.50
CA GLY A 69 10.24 25.61 -25.65
C GLY A 69 11.36 25.73 -26.69
N GLN A 70 12.54 25.18 -26.41
CA GLN A 70 13.68 25.16 -27.34
C GLN A 70 14.16 23.73 -27.60
N LEU A 71 14.94 23.14 -26.69
CA LEU A 71 15.39 21.74 -26.84
C LEU A 71 14.21 20.76 -26.88
N VAL A 72 13.24 20.99 -25.99
CA VAL A 72 11.96 20.30 -25.96
C VAL A 72 10.90 21.31 -26.44
N PRO A 73 10.48 21.25 -27.71
CA PRO A 73 9.47 22.16 -28.23
C PRO A 73 8.14 22.02 -27.52
N TYR A 74 7.38 23.11 -27.45
CA TYR A 74 5.96 23.04 -27.08
C TYR A 74 5.14 22.49 -28.24
N GLY A 75 4.14 21.68 -27.92
CA GLY A 75 3.32 20.94 -28.89
C GLY A 75 3.98 19.65 -29.36
N LEU A 76 3.50 19.13 -30.48
CA LEU A 76 4.15 18.02 -31.18
C LEU A 76 5.30 18.54 -32.02
N ALA A 77 6.42 17.82 -32.04
CA ALA A 77 7.57 18.15 -32.88
C ALA A 77 7.39 17.56 -34.28
N ALA A 78 7.63 18.35 -35.32
CA ALA A 78 7.71 17.84 -36.68
C ALA A 78 8.81 16.77 -36.78
N ASN A 79 8.52 15.69 -37.49
CA ASN A 79 9.42 14.56 -37.60
C ASN A 79 9.68 14.20 -39.07
N ASN A 80 10.96 14.12 -39.43
CA ASN A 80 11.42 13.76 -40.77
C ASN A 80 12.05 12.36 -40.83
N PHE A 81 11.98 11.59 -39.74
CA PHE A 81 12.57 10.26 -39.60
C PHE A 81 11.53 9.25 -39.11
N GLY A 82 11.52 8.02 -39.62
CA GLY A 82 10.49 7.03 -39.24
C GLY A 82 9.12 7.31 -39.85
N THR A 83 8.05 6.87 -39.20
CA THR A 83 6.68 6.90 -39.75
C THR A 83 5.79 8.00 -39.18
N ALA A 84 6.09 8.53 -37.99
CA ALA A 84 5.31 9.59 -37.38
C ALA A 84 5.57 10.92 -38.09
N LYS A 85 4.53 11.67 -38.46
CA LYS A 85 4.67 13.01 -39.06
C LYS A 85 4.98 14.08 -38.02
N GLU A 86 4.33 13.96 -36.87
CA GLU A 86 4.56 14.76 -35.69
C GLU A 86 4.67 13.81 -34.50
N MET A 87 5.49 14.15 -33.52
CA MET A 87 5.77 13.26 -32.38
C MET A 87 5.75 14.00 -31.05
N PRO A 88 5.23 13.39 -29.98
CA PRO A 88 5.37 13.91 -28.63
C PRO A 88 6.83 13.74 -28.16
N TRP A 89 7.19 14.42 -27.08
CA TRP A 89 8.50 14.24 -26.48
C TRP A 89 8.55 12.93 -25.68
N ARG A 90 9.54 12.08 -25.96
CA ARG A 90 9.80 10.80 -25.27
C ARG A 90 10.13 10.89 -23.77
N ALA A 91 10.07 12.08 -23.17
CA ALA A 91 10.34 12.34 -21.76
C ALA A 91 11.67 11.74 -21.25
N GLY A 92 12.73 11.91 -22.04
CA GLY A 92 14.03 11.27 -21.82
C GLY A 92 14.93 11.37 -23.05
N ALA A 93 15.97 10.54 -23.11
CA ALA A 93 16.89 10.43 -24.24
C ALA A 93 16.91 9.01 -24.85
N ASN A 94 17.45 8.89 -26.07
CA ASN A 94 17.59 7.63 -26.80
C ASN A 94 16.23 6.90 -26.97
N GLU A 95 16.06 5.72 -26.38
CA GLU A 95 14.80 4.96 -26.32
C GLU A 95 13.69 5.74 -25.60
N ASN A 96 12.43 5.40 -25.89
CA ASN A 96 11.34 5.98 -25.13
C ASN A 96 11.43 5.61 -23.64
N THR A 97 11.09 6.57 -22.77
CA THR A 97 10.95 6.29 -21.35
C THR A 97 9.85 5.24 -21.17
N VAL A 98 10.04 4.28 -20.26
CA VAL A 98 9.08 3.23 -19.97
C VAL A 98 8.66 3.32 -18.51
N ILE A 99 7.35 3.40 -18.27
CA ILE A 99 6.77 3.30 -16.93
C ILE A 99 6.11 1.93 -16.80
N LYS A 100 6.44 1.21 -15.73
CA LYS A 100 5.93 -0.12 -15.42
C LYS A 100 5.09 -0.10 -14.15
N PHE A 101 3.91 -0.69 -14.23
CA PHE A 101 3.00 -0.87 -13.11
C PHE A 101 2.82 -2.38 -12.88
N SER A 102 3.05 -2.83 -11.65
CA SER A 102 2.85 -4.26 -11.29
C SER A 102 1.38 -4.66 -11.14
N HIS A 103 0.51 -3.69 -10.90
CA HIS A 103 -0.92 -3.83 -10.64
C HIS A 103 -1.66 -2.72 -11.38
N ASP A 104 -2.97 -2.88 -11.55
CA ASP A 104 -3.83 -1.83 -12.11
C ASP A 104 -3.73 -0.58 -11.24
N VAL A 105 -3.74 0.59 -11.89
CA VAL A 105 -3.61 1.88 -11.23
C VAL A 105 -4.60 2.89 -11.78
N LYS A 106 -4.79 3.98 -11.04
CA LYS A 106 -5.30 5.24 -11.58
C LYS A 106 -4.13 6.21 -11.75
N VAL A 107 -3.98 6.76 -12.95
CA VAL A 107 -3.06 7.87 -13.20
C VAL A 107 -3.89 9.13 -13.38
N GLN A 108 -3.65 10.15 -12.55
CA GLN A 108 -4.48 11.37 -12.51
C GLN A 108 -5.99 11.06 -12.44
N GLY A 109 -6.36 10.04 -11.66
CA GLY A 109 -7.74 9.58 -11.48
C GLY A 109 -8.33 8.73 -12.62
N LYS A 110 -7.59 8.49 -13.72
CA LYS A 110 -8.05 7.63 -14.83
C LYS A 110 -7.43 6.24 -14.77
N ASP A 111 -8.22 5.22 -15.04
CA ASP A 111 -7.79 3.83 -14.99
C ASP A 111 -6.72 3.49 -16.04
N LEU A 112 -5.72 2.73 -15.62
CA LEU A 112 -4.69 2.15 -16.46
C LEU A 112 -4.36 0.75 -15.93
N PRO A 113 -4.52 -0.31 -16.74
CA PRO A 113 -4.17 -1.67 -16.32
C PRO A 113 -2.69 -1.83 -15.96
N ALA A 114 -2.37 -2.91 -15.24
CA ALA A 114 -1.00 -3.33 -15.00
C ALA A 114 -0.28 -3.57 -16.33
N GLY A 115 0.98 -3.16 -16.42
CA GLY A 115 1.73 -3.32 -17.66
C GLY A 115 2.96 -2.42 -17.74
N ALA A 116 3.62 -2.50 -18.90
CA ALA A 116 4.69 -1.60 -19.27
C ALA A 116 4.18 -0.68 -20.38
N TYR A 117 4.43 0.62 -20.22
CA TYR A 117 3.95 1.64 -21.15
C TYR A 117 5.11 2.55 -21.55
N GLY A 118 5.24 2.79 -22.86
CA GLY A 118 6.04 3.90 -23.37
C GLY A 118 5.45 5.22 -22.88
N PHE A 119 6.29 6.12 -22.43
CA PHE A 119 5.89 7.37 -21.81
C PHE A 119 6.31 8.54 -22.67
N HIS A 120 5.33 9.37 -23.01
CA HIS A 120 5.53 10.57 -23.80
C HIS A 120 4.80 11.75 -23.17
N ILE A 121 5.26 12.96 -23.48
CA ILE A 121 4.69 14.20 -23.00
C ILE A 121 4.49 15.12 -24.20
N ILE A 122 3.36 15.84 -24.24
CA ILE A 122 3.15 17.00 -25.11
C ILE A 122 3.22 18.24 -24.22
N PRO A 123 4.37 18.93 -24.16
CA PRO A 123 4.50 20.16 -23.40
C PRO A 123 3.66 21.27 -24.02
N ARG A 124 3.10 22.16 -23.20
CA ARG A 124 2.40 23.36 -23.65
C ARG A 124 2.92 24.60 -22.94
N GLU A 125 2.91 25.72 -23.63
CA GLU A 125 3.29 27.00 -23.05
C GLU A 125 2.18 27.49 -22.12
N ASN A 126 2.49 27.70 -20.83
CA ASN A 126 1.56 28.24 -19.81
C ASN A 126 0.23 27.48 -19.60
N GLU A 127 0.12 26.25 -20.09
CA GLU A 127 -1.07 25.39 -20.00
C GLU A 127 -0.73 24.03 -19.36
N SER A 128 -1.77 23.20 -19.14
CA SER A 128 -1.57 21.80 -18.79
C SER A 128 -0.86 21.04 -19.92
N TRP A 129 0.01 20.13 -19.53
CA TRP A 129 0.74 19.23 -20.41
C TRP A 129 0.02 17.89 -20.49
N THR A 130 0.01 17.30 -21.67
CA THR A 130 -0.57 15.97 -21.88
C THR A 130 0.49 14.91 -21.63
N LEU A 131 0.24 14.02 -20.68
CA LEU A 131 1.00 12.80 -20.45
C LEU A 131 0.36 11.65 -21.22
N ILE A 132 1.19 10.84 -21.86
CA ILE A 132 0.77 9.77 -22.75
C ILE A 132 1.44 8.47 -22.31
N PHE A 133 0.62 7.44 -22.13
CA PHE A 133 1.05 6.06 -21.88
C PHE A 133 0.69 5.22 -23.12
N SER A 134 1.70 4.76 -23.86
CA SER A 134 1.57 3.98 -25.09
C SER A 134 1.92 2.51 -24.86
N HIS A 135 1.28 1.60 -25.57
CA HIS A 135 1.61 0.16 -25.55
C HIS A 135 3.00 -0.15 -26.14
N ASN A 136 3.59 0.78 -26.89
CA ASN A 136 4.90 0.63 -27.50
C ASN A 136 6.01 1.02 -26.52
N THR A 137 6.82 0.04 -26.10
CA THR A 137 7.84 0.19 -25.02
C THR A 137 9.28 0.02 -25.51
N SER A 138 9.48 -0.16 -26.81
CA SER A 138 10.77 -0.55 -27.39
C SER A 138 11.29 0.41 -28.45
N SER A 139 10.52 1.43 -28.81
CA SER A 139 10.89 2.35 -29.86
C SER A 139 12.07 3.22 -29.46
N TRP A 140 12.98 3.44 -30.41
CA TRP A 140 13.98 4.49 -30.28
C TRP A 140 13.26 5.84 -30.39
N GLY A 141 13.22 6.60 -29.32
CA GLY A 141 12.51 7.86 -29.19
C GLY A 141 11.02 7.80 -29.58
N SER A 142 10.57 8.75 -30.40
CA SER A 142 9.16 8.90 -30.79
C SER A 142 8.95 8.93 -32.31
N TYR A 143 9.96 8.51 -33.07
CA TYR A 143 9.97 8.58 -34.54
C TYR A 143 8.93 7.69 -35.22
N PHE A 144 8.49 6.65 -34.51
CA PHE A 144 7.46 5.71 -34.95
C PHE A 144 6.22 5.78 -34.08
N TYR A 145 6.04 6.89 -33.35
CA TYR A 145 4.89 7.09 -32.50
C TYR A 145 3.57 6.97 -33.28
N ASP A 146 2.65 6.17 -32.76
CA ASP A 146 1.31 5.97 -33.27
C ASP A 146 0.31 6.24 -32.13
N GLU A 147 -0.55 7.24 -32.31
CA GLU A 147 -1.62 7.56 -31.34
C GLU A 147 -2.61 6.40 -31.17
N GLY A 148 -2.74 5.52 -32.17
CA GLY A 148 -3.53 4.29 -32.05
C GLY A 148 -3.00 3.30 -31.03
N GLU A 149 -1.73 3.45 -30.59
CA GLU A 149 -1.11 2.63 -29.54
C GLU A 149 -1.27 3.25 -28.13
N ASP A 150 -1.89 4.42 -28.00
CA ASP A 150 -2.09 5.07 -26.71
C ASP A 150 -3.09 4.29 -25.84
N ALA A 151 -2.63 3.85 -24.66
CA ALA A 151 -3.46 3.28 -23.62
C ALA A 151 -4.15 4.37 -22.79
N LEU A 152 -3.49 5.50 -22.57
CA LEU A 152 -4.02 6.60 -21.74
C LEU A 152 -3.42 7.95 -22.10
N ARG A 153 -4.28 8.98 -22.09
CA ARG A 153 -3.92 10.40 -22.07
C ARG A 153 -4.50 11.11 -20.85
N VAL A 154 -3.63 11.77 -20.08
CA VAL A 154 -4.01 12.56 -18.89
C VAL A 154 -3.30 13.89 -18.88
N GLU A 155 -3.89 14.87 -18.21
CA GLU A 155 -3.30 16.20 -18.10
C GLU A 155 -2.54 16.32 -16.77
N THR A 156 -1.47 17.10 -16.80
CA THR A 156 -0.81 17.58 -15.59
C THR A 156 -0.32 19.00 -15.76
N ARG A 157 -0.01 19.69 -14.66
CA ARG A 157 0.55 21.03 -14.70
C ARG A 157 2.03 20.99 -14.30
N PRO A 158 2.95 21.51 -15.13
CA PRO A 158 4.33 21.66 -14.71
C PRO A 158 4.45 22.71 -13.60
N GLU A 159 5.46 22.54 -12.75
CA GLU A 159 5.73 23.42 -11.63
C GLU A 159 7.20 23.84 -11.62
N ALA A 160 7.51 25.00 -11.04
CA ALA A 160 8.89 25.40 -10.83
C ALA A 160 9.55 24.46 -9.81
N ALA A 161 10.81 24.13 -10.02
CA ALA A 161 11.59 23.26 -9.14
C ALA A 161 13.02 23.80 -8.96
N PRO A 162 13.73 23.39 -7.89
CA PRO A 162 15.17 23.61 -7.80
C PRO A 162 15.90 23.05 -9.04
N TYR A 163 16.99 23.71 -9.43
CA TYR A 163 17.76 23.33 -10.61
C TYR A 163 18.25 21.88 -10.55
N HIS A 164 18.00 21.13 -11.63
CA HIS A 164 18.51 19.78 -11.87
C HIS A 164 19.29 19.72 -13.19
N GLU A 165 20.59 19.45 -13.09
CA GLU A 165 21.48 19.27 -14.26
C GLU A 165 21.02 18.07 -15.10
N TRP A 166 20.73 16.94 -14.46
CA TRP A 166 20.29 15.73 -15.13
C TRP A 166 18.79 15.55 -15.00
N LEU A 167 18.14 15.19 -16.11
CA LEU A 167 16.74 14.77 -16.08
C LEU A 167 16.62 13.59 -15.13
N THR A 168 15.81 13.74 -14.09
CA THR A 168 15.67 12.76 -13.01
C THR A 168 14.21 12.49 -12.73
N TYR A 169 13.85 11.23 -12.48
CA TYR A 169 12.52 10.86 -11.99
C TYR A 169 12.58 10.54 -10.50
N GLU A 170 11.67 11.12 -9.72
CA GLU A 170 11.54 10.88 -8.29
C GLU A 170 10.10 10.59 -7.86
N PHE A 171 9.95 10.03 -6.66
CA PHE A 171 8.66 9.82 -6.00
C PHE A 171 8.58 10.75 -4.78
N ILE A 172 7.82 11.84 -4.91
CA ILE A 172 7.91 13.03 -4.06
C ILE A 172 6.82 13.13 -2.99
N ASP A 173 5.73 12.38 -3.13
CA ASP A 173 4.69 12.22 -2.11
C ASP A 173 4.33 10.74 -2.07
N ARG A 174 4.40 10.09 -0.90
CA ARG A 174 4.28 8.64 -0.73
C ARG A 174 3.27 8.34 0.34
N GLN A 175 2.17 7.71 -0.07
CA GLN A 175 1.06 7.34 0.78
C GLN A 175 0.86 5.82 0.75
N PRO A 176 0.06 5.24 1.68
CA PRO A 176 -0.17 3.80 1.72
C PRO A 176 -0.71 3.19 0.40
N GLN A 177 -1.45 3.98 -0.37
CA GLN A 177 -2.16 3.54 -1.59
C GLN A 177 -1.96 4.46 -2.80
N SER A 178 -1.08 5.47 -2.69
CA SER A 178 -0.76 6.36 -3.80
C SER A 178 0.65 6.93 -3.70
N THR A 179 1.15 7.44 -4.82
CA THR A 179 2.41 8.17 -4.87
C THR A 179 2.37 9.22 -5.99
N THR A 180 3.13 10.30 -5.85
CA THR A 180 3.34 11.26 -6.94
C THR A 180 4.72 11.06 -7.54
N VAL A 181 4.76 10.73 -8.84
CA VAL A 181 5.99 10.71 -9.64
C VAL A 181 6.23 12.12 -10.17
N ALA A 182 7.47 12.57 -10.16
CA ALA A 182 7.85 13.82 -10.79
C ALA A 182 9.09 13.64 -11.66
N LEU A 183 9.03 14.11 -12.89
CA LEU A 183 10.21 14.38 -13.72
C LEU A 183 10.77 15.73 -13.31
N PHE A 184 12.07 15.82 -13.03
CA PHE A 184 12.82 17.05 -12.81
C PHE A 184 13.82 17.26 -13.94
N TRP A 185 13.89 18.44 -14.53
CA TRP A 185 14.98 18.82 -15.44
C TRP A 185 15.06 20.33 -15.61
N ASP A 186 16.27 20.88 -15.52
CA ASP A 186 16.48 22.33 -15.40
C ASP A 186 15.75 22.85 -14.15
N GLU A 187 15.01 23.97 -14.24
CA GLU A 187 14.29 24.57 -13.11
C GLU A 187 12.78 24.22 -13.09
N LEU A 188 12.41 23.07 -13.67
CA LEU A 188 11.01 22.64 -13.82
C LEU A 188 10.82 21.19 -13.38
N MET A 189 9.66 20.92 -12.79
CA MET A 189 9.17 19.56 -12.57
C MET A 189 7.81 19.30 -13.23
N VAL A 190 7.55 18.04 -13.58
CA VAL A 190 6.29 17.56 -14.13
C VAL A 190 5.75 16.46 -13.21
N PRO A 191 4.92 16.80 -12.20
CA PRO A 191 4.36 15.82 -11.28
C PRO A 191 3.13 15.12 -11.87
N PHE A 192 2.85 13.88 -11.46
CA PHE A 192 1.56 13.23 -11.66
C PHE A 192 1.34 12.13 -10.64
N THR A 193 0.08 11.99 -10.19
CA THR A 193 -0.28 11.04 -9.14
C THR A 193 -0.66 9.69 -9.72
N ILE A 194 -0.19 8.64 -9.07
CA ILE A 194 -0.54 7.24 -9.30
C ILE A 194 -1.19 6.71 -8.02
N GLU A 195 -2.37 6.10 -8.16
CA GLU A 195 -3.11 5.48 -7.08
C GLU A 195 -3.37 4.01 -7.39
N VAL A 196 -3.31 3.16 -6.37
CA VAL A 196 -3.72 1.76 -6.42
C VAL A 196 -5.00 1.65 -5.58
N SER A 197 -6.15 1.79 -6.23
CA SER A 197 -7.43 1.92 -5.52
C SER A 197 -7.82 0.65 -4.74
N ASP A 198 -7.44 -0.53 -5.23
CA ASP A 198 -7.80 -1.83 -4.63
C ASP A 198 -6.67 -2.41 -3.77
N MET A 199 -5.95 -1.54 -3.03
CA MET A 199 -4.77 -1.96 -2.27
C MET A 199 -5.10 -3.01 -1.20
N ASN A 200 -6.27 -2.91 -0.54
CA ASN A 200 -6.67 -3.86 0.48
C ASN A 200 -6.97 -5.23 -0.12
N GLU A 201 -7.57 -5.28 -1.30
CA GLU A 201 -7.88 -6.48 -2.06
C GLU A 201 -6.58 -7.16 -2.53
N ILE A 202 -5.58 -6.39 -2.95
CA ILE A 202 -4.25 -6.91 -3.31
C ILE A 202 -3.58 -7.58 -2.09
N TYR A 203 -3.60 -6.91 -0.94
CA TYR A 203 -3.10 -7.49 0.30
C TYR A 203 -3.83 -8.78 0.67
N LEU A 204 -5.16 -8.76 0.60
CA LEU A 204 -5.98 -9.91 0.94
C LEU A 204 -5.73 -11.09 -0.01
N SER A 205 -5.60 -10.84 -1.32
CA SER A 205 -5.26 -11.87 -2.29
C SER A 205 -3.90 -12.51 -1.98
N LYS A 206 -2.91 -11.69 -1.63
CA LYS A 206 -1.60 -12.19 -1.22
C LYS A 206 -1.67 -13.03 0.06
N MET A 207 -2.45 -12.60 1.06
CA MET A 207 -2.68 -13.37 2.28
C MET A 207 -3.36 -14.72 2.00
N LYS A 208 -4.37 -14.74 1.11
CA LYS A 208 -5.02 -15.98 0.66
C LYS A 208 -4.01 -16.95 0.06
N ASP A 209 -3.13 -16.46 -0.81
CA ASP A 209 -2.11 -17.31 -1.43
C ASP A 209 -1.07 -17.81 -0.43
N ASP A 210 -0.59 -16.95 0.48
CA ASP A 210 0.38 -17.32 1.52
C ASP A 210 -0.18 -18.39 2.47
N LEU A 211 -1.45 -18.24 2.86
CA LEU A 211 -2.15 -19.18 3.75
C LEU A 211 -2.48 -20.53 3.08
N ARG A 212 -2.22 -20.70 1.78
CA ARG A 212 -2.25 -22.03 1.14
C ARG A 212 -0.95 -22.81 1.34
N GLY A 213 0.12 -22.14 1.78
CA GLY A 213 1.42 -22.71 2.08
C GLY A 213 1.61 -23.07 3.54
N SER A 214 2.87 -23.19 3.97
CA SER A 214 3.25 -23.47 5.37
C SER A 214 2.65 -22.46 6.35
N ASP A 215 2.47 -21.21 5.92
CA ASP A 215 1.97 -20.12 6.75
C ASP A 215 0.51 -20.32 7.15
N GLY A 216 -0.26 -21.11 6.38
CA GLY A 216 -1.63 -21.51 6.70
C GLY A 216 -1.76 -22.44 7.90
N PHE A 217 -0.67 -23.10 8.31
CA PHE A 217 -0.67 -24.05 9.44
C PHE A 217 -0.42 -23.36 10.79
N SER A 218 -0.62 -22.04 10.87
CA SER A 218 -0.50 -21.24 12.09
C SER A 218 -1.79 -20.47 12.34
N TRP A 219 -2.43 -20.71 13.49
CA TRP A 219 -3.60 -19.93 13.89
C TRP A 219 -3.28 -18.43 14.05
N GLN A 220 -2.02 -18.08 14.37
CA GLN A 220 -1.58 -16.70 14.48
C GLN A 220 -1.67 -15.97 13.12
N ASN A 221 -1.24 -16.62 12.04
CA ASN A 221 -1.31 -16.05 10.70
C ASN A 221 -2.76 -15.95 10.21
N LEU A 222 -3.60 -16.95 10.53
CA LEU A 222 -5.04 -16.88 10.28
C LEU A 222 -5.69 -15.71 11.03
N VAL A 223 -5.33 -15.49 12.29
CA VAL A 223 -5.77 -14.32 13.09
C VAL A 223 -5.30 -13.01 12.46
N GLN A 224 -4.05 -12.93 11.99
CA GLN A 224 -3.53 -11.73 11.34
C GLN A 224 -4.34 -11.39 10.08
N ALA A 225 -4.62 -12.37 9.23
CA ALA A 225 -5.38 -12.17 8.01
C ALA A 225 -6.85 -11.82 8.29
N ALA A 226 -7.50 -12.50 9.24
CA ALA A 226 -8.86 -12.18 9.67
C ALA A 226 -8.98 -10.74 10.22
N ASN A 227 -8.01 -10.31 11.02
CA ASN A 227 -7.98 -8.94 11.54
C ASN A 227 -7.79 -7.91 10.44
N PHE A 228 -6.89 -8.17 9.48
CA PHE A 228 -6.69 -7.28 8.34
C PHE A 228 -7.99 -7.09 7.55
N ALA A 229 -8.65 -8.19 7.21
CA ALA A 229 -9.92 -8.19 6.49
C ALA A 229 -11.04 -7.47 7.27
N ALA A 230 -11.16 -7.72 8.58
CA ALA A 230 -12.13 -7.03 9.43
C ALA A 230 -11.89 -5.51 9.55
N GLN A 231 -10.62 -5.09 9.64
CA GLN A 231 -10.25 -3.67 9.76
C GLN A 231 -10.41 -2.91 8.46
N SER A 232 -10.08 -3.54 7.33
CA SER A 232 -10.27 -2.96 5.99
C SER A 232 -11.73 -2.99 5.53
N GLY A 233 -12.55 -3.87 6.10
CA GLY A 233 -13.91 -4.11 5.63
C GLY A 233 -13.97 -4.93 4.34
N THR A 234 -12.85 -5.52 3.91
CA THR A 234 -12.73 -6.26 2.66
C THR A 234 -12.89 -7.77 2.91
N ASP A 235 -13.80 -8.42 2.17
CA ASP A 235 -14.07 -9.87 2.20
C ASP A 235 -14.25 -10.46 3.61
N LEU A 236 -15.28 -9.98 4.30
CA LEU A 236 -15.59 -10.40 5.67
C LEU A 236 -16.00 -11.87 5.77
N ASP A 237 -16.49 -12.49 4.69
CA ASP A 237 -16.78 -13.92 4.66
C ASP A 237 -15.48 -14.73 4.76
N GLN A 238 -14.46 -14.39 3.96
CA GLN A 238 -13.14 -15.01 4.11
C GLN A 238 -12.52 -14.75 5.49
N ALA A 239 -12.69 -13.53 6.02
CA ALA A 239 -12.23 -13.19 7.36
C ALA A 239 -12.83 -14.12 8.42
N LEU A 240 -14.12 -14.45 8.28
CA LEU A 240 -14.83 -15.33 9.20
C LEU A 240 -14.30 -16.75 9.09
N GLU A 241 -14.09 -17.26 7.87
CA GLU A 241 -13.49 -18.58 7.66
C GLU A 241 -12.12 -18.70 8.34
N TRP A 242 -11.24 -17.69 8.18
CA TRP A 242 -9.93 -17.69 8.84
C TRP A 242 -10.05 -17.61 10.37
N ALA A 243 -10.96 -16.77 10.88
CA ALA A 243 -11.18 -16.67 12.32
C ALA A 243 -11.71 -17.99 12.92
N GLU A 244 -12.63 -18.66 12.23
CA GLU A 244 -13.15 -19.98 12.64
C GLU A 244 -12.08 -21.06 12.55
N ALA A 245 -11.28 -21.07 11.48
CA ALA A 245 -10.16 -21.97 11.35
C ALA A 245 -9.13 -21.76 12.47
N ALA A 246 -8.83 -20.51 12.82
CA ALA A 246 -7.94 -20.19 13.94
C ALA A 246 -8.46 -20.69 15.29
N VAL A 247 -9.78 -20.78 15.47
CA VAL A 247 -10.40 -21.32 16.69
C VAL A 247 -10.38 -22.85 16.69
N SER A 248 -10.75 -23.51 15.59
CA SER A 248 -11.13 -24.93 15.62
C SER A 248 -10.64 -25.82 14.47
N ALA A 249 -9.89 -25.32 13.49
CA ALA A 249 -9.41 -26.17 12.40
C ALA A 249 -8.52 -27.31 12.94
N PRO A 250 -8.71 -28.57 12.48
CA PRO A 250 -7.87 -29.68 12.90
C PRO A 250 -6.37 -29.39 12.68
N PHE A 251 -5.54 -29.71 13.68
CA PHE A 251 -4.08 -29.53 13.69
C PHE A 251 -3.57 -28.07 13.64
N ILE A 252 -4.45 -27.07 13.50
CA ILE A 252 -4.07 -25.65 13.36
C ILE A 252 -4.73 -24.82 14.47
N GLY A 253 -6.05 -24.94 14.59
CA GLY A 253 -6.88 -24.11 15.45
C GLY A 253 -6.58 -24.30 16.93
N GLN A 254 -6.56 -23.18 17.66
CA GLN A 254 -6.37 -23.15 19.11
C GLN A 254 -7.38 -22.19 19.73
N PRO A 255 -8.42 -22.70 20.42
CA PRO A 255 -9.33 -21.82 21.15
C PRO A 255 -8.54 -21.14 22.27
N ASN A 256 -8.54 -19.81 22.24
CA ASN A 256 -7.94 -18.95 23.25
C ASN A 256 -8.61 -17.58 23.17
N TYR A 257 -8.29 -16.68 24.11
CA TYR A 257 -8.84 -15.32 24.09
C TYR A 257 -8.68 -14.67 22.71
N THR A 258 -7.48 -14.72 22.12
CA THR A 258 -7.16 -14.03 20.85
C THR A 258 -7.97 -14.58 19.67
N THR A 259 -8.08 -15.90 19.52
CA THR A 259 -8.82 -16.50 18.39
C THR A 259 -10.32 -16.25 18.51
N LEU A 260 -10.88 -16.41 19.72
CA LEU A 260 -12.29 -16.15 20.00
C LEU A 260 -12.66 -14.65 19.90
N SER A 261 -11.78 -13.75 20.36
CA SER A 261 -11.99 -12.32 20.24
C SER A 261 -11.85 -11.83 18.80
N THR A 262 -10.96 -12.44 18.00
CA THR A 262 -10.83 -12.14 16.57
C THR A 262 -12.10 -12.55 15.83
N LYS A 263 -12.63 -13.76 16.09
CA LYS A 263 -13.93 -14.18 15.56
C LYS A 263 -15.04 -13.20 15.93
N ALA A 264 -15.08 -12.73 17.18
CA ALA A 264 -16.04 -11.72 17.61
C ALA A 264 -15.91 -10.39 16.84
N GLN A 265 -14.68 -9.92 16.59
CA GLN A 265 -14.42 -8.69 15.82
C GLN A 265 -14.87 -8.82 14.37
N VAL A 266 -14.60 -9.95 13.73
CA VAL A 266 -15.08 -10.23 12.36
C VAL A 266 -16.61 -10.24 12.33
N LEU A 267 -17.25 -10.99 13.22
CA LEU A 267 -18.72 -11.04 13.31
C LEU A 267 -19.33 -9.65 13.57
N GLN A 268 -18.66 -8.82 14.37
CA GLN A 268 -19.07 -7.44 14.58
C GLN A 268 -18.96 -6.61 13.29
N ALA A 269 -17.86 -6.74 12.54
CA ALA A 269 -17.69 -6.06 11.25
C ALA A 269 -18.76 -6.48 10.22
N MET A 270 -19.22 -7.74 10.29
CA MET A 270 -20.34 -8.26 9.50
C MET A 270 -21.73 -7.80 9.98
N GLY A 271 -21.82 -7.07 11.10
CA GLY A 271 -23.09 -6.69 11.72
C GLY A 271 -23.80 -7.81 12.49
N LYS A 272 -23.18 -8.99 12.66
CA LYS A 272 -23.71 -10.15 13.40
C LYS A 272 -23.52 -10.00 14.91
N ASN A 273 -24.16 -8.99 15.49
CA ASN A 273 -23.88 -8.53 16.86
C ASN A 273 -24.10 -9.60 17.96
N GLU A 274 -25.14 -10.44 17.85
CA GLU A 274 -25.42 -11.48 18.86
C GLU A 274 -24.34 -12.59 18.85
N GLU A 275 -23.95 -13.03 17.66
CA GLU A 275 -22.87 -14.01 17.48
C GLU A 275 -21.52 -13.42 17.95
N ALA A 276 -21.28 -12.14 17.64
CA ALA A 276 -20.09 -11.42 18.09
C ALA A 276 -20.00 -11.39 19.63
N MET A 277 -21.10 -11.05 20.31
CA MET A 277 -21.17 -11.05 21.76
C MET A 277 -20.97 -12.45 22.35
N THR A 278 -21.54 -13.47 21.72
CA THR A 278 -21.37 -14.87 22.15
C THR A 278 -19.90 -15.30 22.06
N SER A 279 -19.23 -15.05 20.93
CA SER A 279 -17.82 -15.37 20.74
C SER A 279 -16.92 -14.58 21.71
N MET A 280 -17.25 -13.31 21.97
CA MET A 280 -16.49 -12.50 22.93
C MET A 280 -16.69 -12.97 24.38
N GLN A 281 -17.90 -13.42 24.74
CA GLN A 281 -18.15 -13.99 26.06
C GLN A 281 -17.28 -15.25 26.28
N GLN A 282 -17.23 -16.13 25.27
CA GLN A 282 -16.32 -17.29 25.30
C GLN A 282 -14.86 -16.85 25.43
N ALA A 283 -14.45 -15.78 24.74
CA ALA A 283 -13.09 -15.25 24.82
C ALA A 283 -12.73 -14.80 26.25
N ILE A 284 -13.57 -13.97 26.89
CA ILE A 284 -13.29 -13.44 28.23
C ILE A 284 -13.34 -14.53 29.32
N GLU A 285 -14.17 -15.56 29.12
CA GLU A 285 -14.28 -16.69 30.04
C GLU A 285 -13.11 -17.66 29.91
N HIS A 286 -12.45 -17.71 28.74
CA HIS A 286 -11.33 -18.60 28.49
C HIS A 286 -10.20 -18.43 29.53
N PRO A 287 -9.52 -19.51 29.96
CA PRO A 287 -8.42 -19.43 30.93
C PRO A 287 -7.22 -18.57 30.48
N THR A 288 -7.05 -18.37 29.18
CA THR A 288 -5.97 -17.54 28.62
C THR A 288 -6.30 -16.06 28.56
N ALA A 289 -7.54 -15.66 28.86
CA ALA A 289 -7.91 -14.26 28.96
C ALA A 289 -7.13 -13.61 30.11
N SER A 290 -6.48 -12.48 29.85
CA SER A 290 -5.77 -11.69 30.86
C SER A 290 -6.60 -10.52 31.35
N ALA A 291 -6.28 -10.00 32.54
CA ALA A 291 -6.94 -8.82 33.10
C ALA A 291 -6.88 -7.61 32.15
N THR A 292 -5.76 -7.42 31.45
CA THR A 292 -5.57 -6.36 30.46
C THR A 292 -6.47 -6.52 29.24
N GLN A 293 -6.62 -7.74 28.73
CA GLN A 293 -7.46 -8.04 27.58
C GLN A 293 -8.94 -7.77 27.89
N ILE A 294 -9.45 -8.27 29.01
CA ILE A 294 -10.84 -8.03 29.43
C ILE A 294 -11.06 -6.53 29.72
N HIS A 295 -10.08 -5.86 30.32
CA HIS A 295 -10.12 -4.40 30.51
C HIS A 295 -10.24 -3.65 29.17
N GLY A 296 -9.47 -4.07 28.16
CA GLY A 296 -9.54 -3.52 26.80
C GLY A 296 -10.93 -3.64 26.19
N TYR A 297 -11.58 -4.80 26.33
CA TYR A 297 -12.96 -5.00 25.87
C TYR A 297 -13.96 -4.09 26.60
N GLY A 298 -13.83 -3.95 27.92
CA GLY A 298 -14.66 -3.00 28.69
C GLY A 298 -14.52 -1.56 28.18
N ARG A 299 -13.30 -1.11 27.85
CA ARG A 299 -13.06 0.22 27.27
C ARG A 299 -13.70 0.37 25.89
N GLN A 300 -13.59 -0.65 25.04
CA GLN A 300 -14.24 -0.65 23.71
C GLN A 300 -15.76 -0.48 23.84
N LEU A 301 -16.40 -1.14 24.81
CA LEU A 301 -17.82 -1.01 25.07
C LEU A 301 -18.22 0.41 25.52
N ILE A 302 -17.40 1.07 26.34
CA ILE A 302 -17.62 2.49 26.68
C ILE A 302 -17.60 3.37 25.44
N THR A 303 -16.60 3.21 24.55
CA THR A 303 -16.52 3.97 23.30
C THR A 303 -17.73 3.73 22.40
N GLN A 304 -18.31 2.53 22.43
CA GLN A 304 -19.55 2.20 21.72
C GLN A 304 -20.82 2.73 22.41
N GLY A 305 -20.71 3.43 23.54
CA GLY A 305 -21.85 3.91 24.33
C GLY A 305 -22.55 2.82 25.16
N LYS A 306 -22.04 1.59 25.19
CA LYS A 306 -22.59 0.45 25.93
C LYS A 306 -22.11 0.43 27.38
N LYS A 307 -22.40 1.50 28.12
CA LYS A 307 -21.82 1.81 29.44
C LYS A 307 -22.19 0.78 30.51
N GLU A 308 -23.43 0.32 30.52
CA GLU A 308 -23.94 -0.67 31.47
C GLU A 308 -23.23 -2.01 31.24
N LYS A 309 -23.09 -2.42 29.97
CA LYS A 309 -22.38 -3.64 29.61
C LYS A 309 -20.89 -3.54 29.94
N ALA A 310 -20.27 -2.38 29.70
CA ALA A 310 -18.89 -2.15 30.10
C ALA A 310 -18.69 -2.31 31.62
N MET A 311 -19.61 -1.78 32.42
CA MET A 311 -19.59 -1.94 33.88
C MET A 311 -19.68 -3.41 34.30
N GLU A 312 -20.53 -4.22 33.66
CA GLU A 312 -20.58 -5.67 33.89
C GLU A 312 -19.23 -6.35 33.60
N ILE A 313 -18.61 -6.02 32.46
CA ILE A 313 -17.31 -6.56 32.08
C ILE A 313 -16.21 -6.17 33.07
N PHE A 314 -16.19 -4.91 33.55
CA PHE A 314 -15.21 -4.48 34.54
C PHE A 314 -15.41 -5.16 35.90
N LYS A 315 -16.66 -5.38 36.34
CA LYS A 315 -16.95 -6.17 37.55
C LYS A 315 -16.45 -7.60 37.40
N TYR A 316 -16.79 -8.25 36.30
CA TYR A 316 -16.31 -9.61 36.00
C TYR A 316 -14.78 -9.69 36.02
N ASN A 317 -14.10 -8.72 35.41
CA ASN A 317 -12.63 -8.67 35.39
C ASN A 317 -12.05 -8.52 36.80
N TYR A 318 -12.61 -7.62 37.61
CA TYR A 318 -12.21 -7.40 39.00
C TYR A 318 -12.37 -8.66 39.86
N GLU A 319 -13.49 -9.35 39.72
CA GLU A 319 -13.76 -10.60 40.44
C GLU A 319 -12.84 -11.74 40.00
N LYS A 320 -12.62 -11.89 38.68
CA LYS A 320 -11.76 -12.96 38.12
C LYS A 320 -10.29 -12.84 38.53
N PHE A 321 -9.78 -11.62 38.67
CA PHE A 321 -8.37 -11.36 38.99
C PHE A 321 -8.14 -10.75 40.37
N ASP A 322 -9.12 -10.85 41.27
CA ASP A 322 -9.02 -10.43 42.68
C ASP A 322 -8.42 -9.02 42.86
N GLY A 323 -8.91 -8.06 42.08
CA GLY A 323 -8.45 -6.67 42.18
C GLY A 323 -7.01 -6.41 41.70
N ALA A 324 -6.36 -7.35 41.01
CA ALA A 324 -5.03 -7.14 40.43
C ALA A 324 -5.06 -6.07 39.33
N TRP A 325 -3.93 -5.41 39.08
CA TRP A 325 -3.82 -4.44 37.99
C TRP A 325 -4.17 -5.08 36.62
N PRO A 326 -4.97 -4.44 35.74
CA PRO A 326 -5.55 -3.08 35.83
C PRO A 326 -7.04 -3.07 36.25
N THR A 327 -7.52 -4.05 37.02
CA THR A 327 -8.96 -4.21 37.27
C THR A 327 -9.58 -3.07 38.08
N GLU A 328 -8.85 -2.51 39.05
CA GLU A 328 -9.29 -1.30 39.80
C GLU A 328 -9.46 -0.08 38.87
N VAL A 329 -8.60 0.06 37.86
CA VAL A 329 -8.77 1.09 36.80
C VAL A 329 -10.06 0.84 36.03
N GLY A 330 -10.34 -0.43 35.73
CA GLY A 330 -11.57 -0.84 35.04
C GLY A 330 -12.81 -0.47 35.85
N MET A 331 -12.83 -0.78 37.14
CA MET A 331 -13.93 -0.40 38.04
C MET A 331 -14.12 1.11 38.11
N ALA A 332 -13.03 1.88 38.20
CA ALA A 332 -13.09 3.34 38.18
C ALA A 332 -13.74 3.87 36.88
N ARG A 333 -13.31 3.37 35.73
CA ARG A 333 -13.85 3.73 34.41
C ARG A 333 -15.32 3.36 34.26
N GLY A 334 -15.69 2.14 34.65
CA GLY A 334 -17.06 1.65 34.59
C GLY A 334 -18.01 2.49 35.43
N TYR A 335 -17.67 2.74 36.71
CA TYR A 335 -18.51 3.54 37.59
C TYR A 335 -18.63 4.99 37.12
N SER A 336 -17.53 5.57 36.61
CA SER A 336 -17.56 6.90 36.01
C SER A 336 -18.53 6.95 34.84
N ALA A 337 -18.45 5.97 33.92
CA ALA A 337 -19.27 5.93 32.72
C ALA A 337 -20.78 5.90 33.01
N VAL A 338 -21.18 5.24 34.10
CA VAL A 338 -22.58 5.16 34.57
C VAL A 338 -22.97 6.26 35.57
N GLY A 339 -22.10 7.25 35.80
CA GLY A 339 -22.39 8.43 36.64
C GLY A 339 -22.21 8.22 38.15
N GLU A 340 -21.65 7.10 38.59
CA GLU A 340 -21.39 6.82 40.00
C GLU A 340 -19.99 7.30 40.42
N TYR A 341 -19.74 8.61 40.30
CA TYR A 341 -18.41 9.22 40.48
C TYR A 341 -17.78 8.96 41.86
N ASP A 342 -18.57 8.88 42.93
CA ASP A 342 -18.06 8.61 44.28
C ASP A 342 -17.49 7.19 44.41
N LYS A 343 -18.09 6.21 43.70
CA LYS A 343 -17.56 4.84 43.65
C LYS A 343 -16.34 4.78 42.72
N ALA A 344 -16.42 5.47 41.59
CA ALA A 344 -15.30 5.59 40.65
C ALA A 344 -14.04 6.16 41.34
N LEU A 345 -14.20 7.21 42.15
CA LEU A 345 -13.11 7.85 42.90
C LEU A 345 -12.41 6.85 43.84
N LYS A 346 -13.19 6.08 44.60
CA LYS A 346 -12.65 5.05 45.51
C LYS A 346 -11.79 4.02 44.77
N HIS A 347 -12.26 3.56 43.61
CA HIS A 347 -11.52 2.60 42.79
C HIS A 347 -10.29 3.24 42.12
N ALA A 348 -10.36 4.49 41.68
CA ALA A 348 -9.23 5.21 41.10
C ALA A 348 -8.09 5.41 42.14
N GLU A 349 -8.43 5.75 43.37
CA GLU A 349 -7.46 5.89 44.47
C GLU A 349 -6.78 4.57 44.84
N LYS A 350 -7.51 3.44 44.76
CA LYS A 350 -6.93 2.11 44.92
C LYS A 350 -6.01 1.76 43.75
N ALA A 351 -6.46 2.00 42.53
CA ALA A 351 -5.68 1.75 41.32
C ALA A 351 -4.35 2.52 41.32
N ALA A 352 -4.35 3.77 41.81
CA ALA A 352 -3.14 4.60 41.90
C ALA A 352 -2.04 3.97 42.76
N LYS A 353 -2.40 3.15 43.76
CA LYS A 353 -1.43 2.42 44.61
C LYS A 353 -0.81 1.21 43.90
N GLN A 354 -1.46 0.70 42.86
CA GLN A 354 -1.03 -0.49 42.10
C GLN A 354 -0.38 -0.13 40.75
N ALA A 355 -0.36 1.15 40.37
CA ALA A 355 0.09 1.58 39.05
C ALA A 355 1.55 1.15 38.76
N PRO A 356 1.80 0.47 37.62
CA PRO A 356 3.07 -0.20 37.35
C PRO A 356 4.20 0.77 36.93
N ASP A 357 3.85 1.95 36.42
CA ASP A 357 4.78 2.93 35.88
C ASP A 357 4.29 4.37 36.11
N GLN A 358 5.16 5.34 35.80
CA GLN A 358 4.87 6.76 36.03
C GLN A 358 3.72 7.28 35.16
N LEU A 359 3.64 6.83 33.90
CA LEU A 359 2.58 7.23 32.98
C LEU A 359 1.20 6.90 33.55
N ASN A 360 1.03 5.69 34.07
CA ASN A 360 -0.21 5.24 34.68
C ASN A 360 -0.52 5.97 36.00
N LYS A 361 0.51 6.30 36.80
CA LYS A 361 0.34 7.12 38.01
C LYS A 361 -0.19 8.51 37.68
N ASP A 362 0.41 9.16 36.70
CA ASP A 362 0.02 10.52 36.28
C ASP A 362 -1.41 10.54 35.71
N ALA A 363 -1.75 9.56 34.88
CA ALA A 363 -3.09 9.41 34.34
C ALA A 363 -4.14 9.21 35.45
N LEU A 364 -3.84 8.39 36.46
CA LEU A 364 -4.75 8.14 37.58
C LEU A 364 -4.85 9.35 38.52
N ALA A 365 -3.77 10.10 38.73
CA ALA A 365 -3.83 11.35 39.50
C ALA A 365 -4.78 12.36 38.83
N GLN A 366 -4.69 12.51 37.50
CA GLN A 366 -5.62 13.36 36.76
C GLN A 366 -7.07 12.85 36.84
N ALA A 367 -7.28 11.53 36.72
CA ALA A 367 -8.59 10.92 36.84
C ALA A 367 -9.20 11.18 38.24
N VAL A 368 -8.41 11.05 39.31
CA VAL A 368 -8.85 11.34 40.69
C VAL A 368 -9.31 12.79 40.83
N GLU A 369 -8.57 13.76 40.29
CA GLU A 369 -8.95 15.18 40.36
C GLU A 369 -10.24 15.48 39.58
N LYS A 370 -10.44 14.85 38.42
CA LYS A 370 -11.71 14.92 37.67
C LYS A 370 -12.87 14.34 38.47
N LEU A 371 -12.69 13.15 39.05
CA LEU A 371 -13.73 12.47 39.81
C LEU A 371 -14.14 13.23 41.07
N LYS A 372 -13.21 13.92 41.75
CA LYS A 372 -13.54 14.83 42.87
C LYS A 372 -14.49 15.96 42.45
N LYS A 373 -14.45 16.36 41.18
CA LYS A 373 -15.34 17.36 40.58
C LYS A 373 -16.60 16.75 39.95
N LYS A 374 -16.80 15.43 40.08
CA LYS A 374 -17.88 14.66 39.44
C LYS A 374 -17.84 14.73 37.92
N GLU A 375 -16.64 14.77 37.35
CA GLU A 375 -16.40 14.74 35.91
C GLU A 375 -16.08 13.32 35.45
N ASP A 376 -16.52 12.96 34.24
CA ASP A 376 -16.24 11.66 33.65
C ASP A 376 -14.77 11.53 33.22
N ILE A 377 -14.20 10.33 33.40
CA ILE A 377 -12.78 10.04 33.10
C ILE A 377 -12.56 9.24 31.80
N ASN A 378 -13.63 8.98 31.05
CA ASN A 378 -13.56 8.17 29.84
C ASN A 378 -13.39 8.98 28.57
#